data_AF-A0A1A9F4H2-F1
#
_entry.id   AF-A0A1A9F4H2-F1
#
_cell.length_a   1.000
_cell.length_b   1.000
_cell.length_c   1.000
_cell.angle_alpha   90.00
_cell.angle_beta   90.00
_cell.angle_gamma   90.00
#
_symmetry.space_group_name_H-M   'P 1'
#
loop_
_entity.id
_entity.type
_entity.pdbx_description
1 polymer ?
#
loop_
_entity_poly.entity_id
_entity_poly.type
_entity_poly.pdbx_seq_one_letter_code
_entity_poly.pdbx_strand_id
1 'polypeptide(L)'
;MHTELLWSEYRYRHDHIWKVLFQLTAATVLLAIAPYIQTQITRVVSYWVLALPILGIFLLLFGTLLLREELLLFSQIKARFRAEQSALLGIEHPPGFGFDRFVYLYLGALCVLGQSNLYVLWQVWIPAAISAA
;
A
#
# COMPACT_ATOMS: atom_id res chain seq x y z
N MET A 1 -28.92 -2.67 19.05
CA MET A 1 -28.90 -3.26 17.69
C MET A 1 -28.14 -2.37 16.69
N HIS A 2 -28.37 -1.05 16.63
CA HIS A 2 -27.62 -0.16 15.71
C HIS A 2 -26.10 -0.07 16.00
N THR A 3 -25.69 0.03 17.26
CA THR A 3 -24.28 0.18 17.64
C THR A 3 -23.44 -1.08 17.35
N GLU A 4 -24.03 -2.28 17.46
CA GLU A 4 -23.35 -3.53 17.10
C GLU A 4 -23.10 -3.62 15.59
N LEU A 5 -24.08 -3.22 14.76
CA LEU A 5 -23.92 -3.15 13.31
C LEU A 5 -22.84 -2.15 12.90
N LEU A 6 -22.85 -0.96 13.52
CA LEU A 6 -21.84 0.08 13.30
C LEU A 6 -20.43 -0.40 13.69
N TRP A 7 -20.32 -1.09 14.82
CA TRP A 7 -19.07 -1.69 15.26
C TRP A 7 -18.58 -2.80 14.31
N SER A 8 -19.48 -3.69 13.87
CA SER A 8 -19.11 -4.75 12.94
C SER A 8 -18.64 -4.19 11.60
N GLU A 9 -19.30 -3.13 11.11
CA GLU A 9 -18.93 -2.46 9.87
C GLU A 9 -17.59 -1.71 10.02
N TYR A 10 -17.39 -1.00 11.13
CA TYR A 10 -16.13 -0.33 11.45
C TYR A 10 -14.96 -1.33 11.44
N ARG A 11 -15.11 -2.45 12.16
CA ARG A 11 -14.09 -3.49 12.25
C ARG A 11 -13.82 -4.14 10.90
N TYR A 12 -14.88 -4.49 10.17
CA TYR A 12 -14.79 -5.07 8.84
C TYR A 12 -13.95 -4.20 7.90
N ARG A 13 -14.26 -2.89 7.81
CA ARG A 13 -13.53 -1.98 6.91
C ARG A 13 -12.10 -1.73 7.33
N HIS A 14 -11.86 -1.55 8.62
CA HIS A 14 -10.51 -1.41 9.14
C HIS A 14 -9.64 -2.63 8.78
N ASP A 15 -10.15 -3.84 9.02
CA ASP A 15 -9.45 -5.09 8.73
C ASP A 15 -9.29 -5.28 7.20
N HIS A 16 -10.28 -4.88 6.41
CA HIS A 16 -10.22 -4.92 4.95
C HIS A 16 -9.12 -4.00 4.40
N ILE A 17 -9.06 -2.75 4.89
CA ILE A 17 -8.03 -1.78 4.49
C ILE A 17 -6.63 -2.32 4.80
N TRP A 18 -6.41 -2.87 6.00
CA TRP A 18 -5.13 -3.50 6.35
C TRP A 18 -4.79 -4.67 5.43
N LYS A 19 -5.76 -5.55 5.16
CA LYS A 19 -5.56 -6.69 4.27
C LYS A 19 -5.12 -6.25 2.87
N VAL A 20 -5.81 -5.26 2.29
CA VAL A 20 -5.45 -4.71 0.98
C VAL A 20 -4.06 -4.06 1.02
N LEU A 21 -3.75 -3.31 2.07
CA LEU A 21 -2.43 -2.69 2.27
C LEU A 21 -1.31 -3.73 2.24
N PHE A 22 -1.43 -4.82 3.00
CA PHE A 22 -0.43 -5.88 3.04
C PHE A 22 -0.32 -6.64 1.72
N GLN A 23 -1.44 -6.90 1.05
CA GLN A 23 -1.45 -7.54 -0.26
C GLN A 23 -0.73 -6.69 -1.32
N LEU A 24 -1.01 -5.38 -1.37
CA LEU A 24 -0.32 -4.44 -2.26
C LEU A 24 1.17 -4.36 -1.96
N THR A 25 1.52 -4.31 -0.67
CA THR A 25 2.92 -4.30 -0.22
C THR A 25 3.65 -5.55 -0.69
N ALA A 26 3.09 -6.73 -0.42
CA ALA A 26 3.69 -7.99 -0.81
C ALA A 26 3.86 -8.08 -2.33
N ALA A 27 2.83 -7.74 -3.11
CA ALA A 27 2.90 -7.75 -4.57
C ALA A 27 3.99 -6.79 -5.08
N THR A 28 4.03 -5.56 -4.57
CA THR A 28 5.00 -4.54 -4.99
C THR A 28 6.43 -4.96 -4.64
N VAL A 29 6.66 -5.45 -3.43
CA VAL A 29 7.99 -5.88 -2.95
C VAL A 29 8.48 -7.11 -3.71
N LEU A 30 7.61 -8.11 -3.93
CA LEU A 30 8.00 -9.32 -4.67
C LEU A 30 8.37 -8.99 -6.11
N LEU A 31 7.59 -8.14 -6.79
CA LEU A 31 7.90 -7.67 -8.14
C LEU A 31 9.18 -6.81 -8.19
N ALA A 32 9.42 -6.03 -7.14
CA ALA A 32 10.62 -5.20 -7.02
C ALA A 32 11.90 -6.03 -6.83
N ILE A 33 11.84 -7.13 -6.07
CA ILE A 33 12.99 -7.97 -5.74
C ILE A 33 13.26 -9.04 -6.80
N ALA A 34 12.23 -9.47 -7.55
CA ALA A 34 12.35 -10.54 -8.56
C ALA A 34 13.57 -10.42 -9.51
N PRO A 35 13.92 -9.24 -10.06
CA PRO A 35 15.10 -9.09 -10.93
C PRO A 35 16.44 -9.44 -10.25
N TYR A 36 16.55 -9.25 -8.94
CA TYR A 36 17.79 -9.52 -8.20
C TYR A 36 17.99 -11.02 -7.93
N ILE A 37 16.91 -11.80 -7.88
CA ILE A 37 16.97 -13.24 -7.58
C ILE A 37 17.48 -14.03 -8.80
N GLN A 38 17.10 -13.62 -10.01
CA GLN A 38 17.41 -14.36 -11.24
C GLN A 38 18.33 -13.55 -12.16
N THR A 39 19.60 -13.48 -11.79
CA THR A 39 20.64 -12.76 -12.55
C THR A 39 20.83 -13.31 -13.97
N GLN A 40 20.69 -14.62 -14.17
CA GLN A 40 20.76 -15.24 -15.50
C GLN A 40 19.63 -14.76 -16.42
N ILE A 41 18.39 -14.68 -15.93
CA ILE A 41 17.27 -14.13 -16.69
C ILE A 41 17.50 -12.64 -16.97
N THR A 42 17.97 -11.89 -15.98
CA THR A 42 18.29 -10.47 -16.14
C THR A 42 19.31 -10.21 -17.25
N ARG A 43 20.26 -11.13 -17.48
CA ARG A 43 21.20 -11.04 -18.61
C ARG A 43 20.52 -11.20 -19.96
N VAL A 44 19.67 -12.22 -20.12
CA VAL A 44 19.01 -12.53 -21.40
C VAL A 44 17.94 -11.50 -21.73
N VAL A 45 17.17 -11.11 -20.72
CA VAL A 45 16.00 -10.23 -20.84
C VAL A 45 16.42 -8.75 -20.77
N SER A 46 17.61 -8.46 -20.22
CA SER A 46 18.19 -7.11 -20.17
C SER A 46 17.20 -6.11 -19.53
N TYR A 47 16.98 -4.96 -20.17
CA TYR A 47 16.09 -3.91 -19.69
C TYR A 47 14.60 -4.32 -19.59
N TRP A 48 14.17 -5.41 -20.24
CA TRP A 48 12.78 -5.89 -20.10
C TRP A 48 12.45 -6.36 -18.68
N VAL A 49 13.45 -6.67 -17.85
CA VAL A 49 13.24 -7.04 -16.44
C VAL A 49 12.63 -5.89 -15.62
N LEU A 50 12.76 -4.64 -16.10
CA LEU A 50 12.16 -3.46 -15.48
C LEU A 50 10.63 -3.47 -15.57
N ALA A 51 10.03 -4.26 -16.45
CA ALA A 51 8.58 -4.38 -16.54
C ALA A 51 7.95 -4.86 -15.21
N LEU A 52 8.65 -5.71 -14.45
CA LEU A 52 8.19 -6.21 -13.15
C LEU A 52 8.05 -5.10 -12.09
N PRO A 53 9.11 -4.33 -11.74
CA PRO A 53 8.96 -3.23 -10.79
C PRO A 53 8.03 -2.13 -11.32
N ILE A 54 7.96 -1.88 -12.63
CA ILE A 54 6.98 -0.95 -13.22
C ILE A 54 5.55 -1.43 -12.94
N LEU A 55 5.28 -2.72 -13.15
CA LEU A 55 3.98 -3.31 -12.83
C LEU A 55 3.67 -3.21 -11.33
N GLY A 56 4.67 -3.39 -10.46
CA GLY A 56 4.53 -3.19 -9.02
C GLY A 56 4.09 -1.76 -8.66
N ILE A 57 4.74 -0.75 -9.24
CA ILE A 57 4.36 0.66 -9.05
C ILE A 57 2.93 0.90 -9.58
N PHE A 58 2.58 0.33 -10.74
CA PHE A 58 1.25 0.46 -11.30
C PHE A 58 0.17 -0.15 -10.39
N LEU A 59 0.41 -1.35 -9.85
CA LEU A 59 -0.48 -2.00 -8.88
C LEU A 59 -0.63 -1.16 -7.61
N LEU A 60 0.46 -0.54 -7.14
CA LEU A 60 0.43 0.35 -5.98
C LEU A 60 -0.43 1.59 -6.25
N LEU A 61 -0.29 2.22 -7.43
CA LEU A 61 -1.10 3.37 -7.83
C LEU A 61 -2.59 3.00 -7.93
N PHE A 62 -2.89 1.90 -8.61
CA PHE A 62 -4.26 1.40 -8.74
C PHE A 62 -4.87 1.04 -7.37
N GLY A 63 -4.10 0.34 -6.53
CA GLY A 63 -4.48 0.00 -5.17
C GLY A 63 -4.72 1.22 -4.28
N THR A 64 -3.98 2.30 -4.49
CA THR A 64 -4.19 3.58 -3.79
C THR A 64 -5.53 4.22 -4.17
N LEU A 65 -5.92 4.15 -5.45
CA LEU A 65 -7.23 4.63 -5.90
C LEU A 65 -8.37 3.82 -5.27
N LEU A 66 -8.22 2.49 -5.22
CA LEU A 66 -9.21 1.62 -4.58
C LEU A 66 -9.32 1.91 -3.08
N LEU A 67 -8.17 2.02 -2.38
CA LEU A 67 -8.13 2.32 -0.95
C LEU A 67 -8.70 3.70 -0.61
N ARG A 68 -8.63 4.67 -1.53
CA ARG A 68 -9.20 6.01 -1.31
C ARG A 68 -10.71 5.95 -1.10
N GLU A 69 -11.42 5.18 -1.91
CA GLU A 69 -12.87 5.04 -1.76
C GLU A 69 -13.23 4.32 -0.45
N GLU A 70 -12.50 3.27 -0.11
CA GLU A 70 -12.70 2.55 1.17
C GLU A 70 -12.39 3.42 2.39
N LEU A 71 -11.35 4.25 2.34
CA LEU A 71 -11.01 5.21 3.40
C LEU A 71 -12.08 6.29 3.55
N LEU A 72 -12.66 6.78 2.45
CA LEU A 72 -13.77 7.73 2.51
C LEU A 72 -14.98 7.13 3.22
N LEU A 73 -15.37 5.90 2.88
CA LEU A 73 -16.46 5.18 3.57
C LEU A 73 -16.13 4.94 5.05
N PHE A 74 -14.90 4.50 5.33
CA PHE A 74 -14.43 4.27 6.69
C PHE A 74 -14.47 5.55 7.54
N SER A 75 -14.07 6.69 6.98
CA SER A 75 -14.08 7.98 7.68
C SER A 75 -15.49 8.39 8.13
N GLN A 76 -16.51 8.14 7.28
CA GLN A 76 -17.90 8.43 7.59
C GLN A 76 -18.43 7.52 8.71
N ILE A 77 -18.14 6.22 8.64
CA ILE A 77 -18.56 5.24 9.65
C ILE A 77 -17.87 5.53 10.98
N LYS A 78 -16.57 5.84 10.96
CA LYS A 78 -15.79 6.22 12.13
C LYS A 78 -16.34 7.49 12.79
N ALA A 79 -16.72 8.50 12.00
CA ALA A 79 -17.32 9.72 12.55
C ALA A 79 -18.66 9.44 13.26
N ARG A 80 -19.53 8.63 12.64
CA ARG A 80 -20.81 8.21 13.25
C ARG A 80 -20.60 7.38 14.52
N PHE A 81 -19.68 6.43 14.48
CA PHE A 81 -19.36 5.58 15.64
C PHE A 81 -18.81 6.40 16.81
N ARG A 82 -17.94 7.37 16.55
CA ARG A 82 -17.43 8.31 17.57
C ARG A 82 -18.51 9.20 18.16
N ALA A 83 -19.45 9.66 17.32
CA ALA A 83 -20.59 10.45 17.79
C ALA A 83 -21.49 9.62 18.74
N GLU A 84 -21.77 8.36 18.40
CA GLU A 84 -22.50 7.45 19.30
C GLU A 84 -21.71 7.13 20.58
N GLN A 85 -20.39 6.88 20.49
CA GLN A 85 -19.56 6.64 21.67
C GLN A 85 -19.52 7.84 22.61
N SER A 86 -19.41 9.06 22.06
CA SER A 86 -19.45 10.28 22.86
C SER A 86 -20.82 10.47 23.53
N ALA A 87 -21.91 10.21 22.81
CA ALA A 87 -23.27 10.32 23.35
C ALA A 87 -23.60 9.28 24.43
N LEU A 88 -23.13 8.03 24.27
CA LEU A 88 -23.45 6.93 25.18
C LEU A 88 -22.48 6.81 26.37
N LEU A 89 -21.20 7.08 26.14
CA LEU A 89 -20.13 6.81 27.12
C LEU A 89 -19.44 8.08 27.60
N GLY A 90 -19.79 9.26 27.07
CA GLY A 90 -19.14 10.52 27.43
C GLY A 90 -17.66 10.59 27.04
N ILE A 91 -17.22 9.73 26.10
CA ILE A 91 -15.81 9.68 25.69
C ILE A 91 -15.54 10.81 24.69
N GLU A 92 -14.64 11.72 25.07
CA GLU A 92 -14.09 12.70 24.14
C GLU A 92 -12.98 12.06 23.31
N HIS A 93 -13.07 12.18 21.98
CA HIS A 93 -12.05 11.68 21.08
C HIS A 93 -11.09 12.82 20.73
N PRO A 94 -9.81 12.75 21.13
CA PRO A 94 -8.85 13.80 20.80
C PRO A 94 -8.64 13.89 19.28
N PRO A 95 -8.26 15.07 18.75
CA PRO A 95 -7.84 15.24 17.37
C PRO A 95 -6.52 14.49 17.14
N GLY A 96 -6.61 13.18 16.91
CA GLY A 96 -5.47 12.32 16.60
C GLY A 96 -5.09 12.38 15.12
N PHE A 97 -3.88 11.90 14.81
CA PHE A 97 -3.50 11.60 13.43
C PHE A 97 -4.54 10.66 12.81
N GLY A 98 -5.14 11.09 11.70
CA GLY A 98 -6.13 10.31 10.98
C GLY A 98 -5.51 9.01 10.46
N PHE A 99 -6.18 7.89 10.68
CA PHE A 99 -5.80 6.58 10.13
C PHE A 99 -5.54 6.68 8.61
N ASP A 100 -6.40 7.42 7.90
CA ASP A 100 -6.30 7.65 6.47
C ASP A 100 -4.97 8.33 6.10
N ARG A 101 -4.53 9.32 6.89
CA ARG A 101 -3.23 9.98 6.68
C ARG A 101 -2.07 9.00 6.89
N PHE A 102 -2.16 8.10 7.86
CA PHE A 102 -1.15 7.05 8.06
C PHE A 102 -1.09 6.10 6.86
N VAL A 103 -2.24 5.67 6.34
CA VAL A 103 -2.32 4.81 5.15
C VAL A 103 -1.71 5.50 3.93
N TYR A 104 -2.03 6.77 3.66
CA TYR A 104 -1.44 7.50 2.55
C TYR A 104 0.06 7.75 2.71
N LEU A 105 0.52 8.04 3.93
CA LEU A 105 1.95 8.19 4.21
C LEU A 105 2.69 6.88 3.91
N TYR A 106 2.12 5.74 4.32
CA TYR A 106 2.68 4.42 4.07
C TYR A 106 2.74 4.09 2.58
N LEU A 107 1.64 4.31 1.84
CA LEU A 107 1.59 4.10 0.39
C LEU A 107 2.56 5.04 -0.34
N GLY A 108 2.68 6.28 0.11
CA GLY A 108 3.65 7.25 -0.40
C GLY A 108 5.08 6.76 -0.21
N ALA A 109 5.43 6.27 0.99
CA ALA A 109 6.74 5.69 1.26
C ALA A 109 7.03 4.48 0.37
N LEU A 110 6.08 3.56 0.18
CA LEU A 110 6.22 2.44 -0.75
C LEU A 110 6.46 2.89 -2.19
N CYS A 111 5.80 3.96 -2.62
CA CYS A 111 5.98 4.50 -3.97
C CYS A 111 7.40 5.06 -4.16
N VAL A 112 7.91 5.83 -3.19
CA VAL A 112 9.28 6.35 -3.20
C VAL A 112 10.30 5.21 -3.22
N LEU A 113 10.09 4.16 -2.42
CA LEU A 113 10.95 2.97 -2.41
C LEU A 113 10.90 2.23 -3.75
N GLY A 114 9.72 2.07 -4.35
CA GLY A 114 9.56 1.45 -5.67
C GLY A 114 10.30 2.22 -6.78
N GLN A 115 10.18 3.55 -6.79
CA GLN A 115 10.91 4.42 -7.71
C GLN A 115 12.43 4.33 -7.51
N SER A 116 12.88 4.36 -6.25
CA SER A 116 14.29 4.20 -5.90
C SER A 116 14.84 2.84 -6.37
N ASN A 117 14.07 1.76 -6.19
CA ASN A 117 14.45 0.44 -6.66
C ASN A 117 14.58 0.38 -8.19
N LEU A 118 13.64 1.00 -8.91
CA LEU A 118 13.69 1.07 -10.37
C LEU A 118 14.91 1.84 -10.86
N TYR A 119 15.25 2.95 -10.18
CA TYR A 119 16.46 3.72 -10.47
C TYR A 119 17.74 2.89 -10.26
N VAL A 120 17.83 2.15 -9.14
CA VAL A 120 18.96 1.25 -8.85
C VAL A 120 19.08 0.15 -9.92
N LEU A 121 17.96 -0.46 -10.32
CA LEU A 121 17.96 -1.48 -11.36
C LEU A 121 18.47 -0.94 -12.70
N TRP A 122 17.96 0.23 -13.11
CA TRP A 122 18.34 0.86 -14.37
C TRP A 122 19.81 1.26 -14.40
N GLN A 123 20.29 1.96 -13.38
CA GLN A 123 21.59 2.63 -13.41
C GLN A 123 22.74 1.74 -12.94
N VAL A 124 22.48 0.81 -12.02
CA VAL A 124 23.53 0.06 -11.33
C VAL A 124 23.46 -1.42 -11.69
N TRP A 125 22.30 -2.05 -11.46
CA TRP A 125 22.22 -3.52 -11.52
C TRP A 125 22.30 -4.07 -12.95
N ILE A 126 21.46 -3.57 -13.87
CA ILE A 126 21.41 -4.08 -15.25
C ILE A 126 22.74 -3.84 -15.97
N PRO A 127 23.35 -2.64 -15.94
CA PRO A 127 24.66 -2.41 -16.55
C PRO A 127 25.73 -3.34 -16.00
N ALA A 128 25.81 -3.50 -14.67
CA ALA A 128 26.77 -4.39 -14.02
C ALA A 128 26.56 -5.86 -14.41
N ALA A 129 25.29 -6.31 -14.49
CA ALA A 129 24.95 -7.67 -14.86
C ALA A 129 25.32 -8.01 -16.32
N ILE A 130 25.21 -7.03 -17.22
CA ILE A 130 25.59 -7.15 -18.63
C ILE A 130 27.12 -7.12 -18.78
N SER A 131 27.83 -6.25 -18.06
CA SER A 131 29.30 -6.12 -18.16
C SER A 131 30.07 -7.31 -17.57
N ALA A 132 29.44 -8.10 -16.71
CA ALA A 132 30.03 -9.29 -16.10
C ALA A 132 29.81 -10.58 -16.92
N ALA A 133 29.38 -10.45 -18.19
CA ALA A 133 29.19 -11.54 -19.15
C ALA A 133 30.22 -11.43 -20.29
#